data_AF-A0A7W1UK01-F1
#
_entry.id   AF-A0A7W1UK01-F1
#
_cell.length_a   1.000
_cell.length_b   1.000
_cell.length_c   1.000
_cell.angle_alpha   90.00
_cell.angle_beta   90.00
_cell.angle_gamma   90.00
#
_symmetry.space_group_name_H-M   'P 1'
#
loop_
_entity.id
_entity.type
_entity.pdbx_description
1 polymer ?
#
loop_
_entity_poly.entity_id
_entity_poly.type
_entity_poly.pdbx_seq_one_letter_code
_entity_poly.pdbx_strand_id
1 'polypeptide(L)'
;MDADPADAIRRRDEILQVMFWMRGEGLADDASPDTLLVFLGEVDDAMLRADLDALDSAGLLERMPGGSYRLTPGGVREGGRRFADEFAEITRQAHGACSDPDCDCQTLGPEACAHAHS
;
A
#
# COMPACT_ATOMS: atom_id res chain seq x y z
N MET A 1 6.75 15.42 21.88
CA MET A 1 7.72 14.35 21.61
C MET A 1 7.95 14.39 20.12
N ASP A 2 9.17 14.64 19.68
CA ASP A 2 9.49 14.58 18.25
C ASP A 2 9.22 13.15 17.78
N ALA A 3 8.35 12.99 16.79
CA ALA A 3 8.05 11.67 16.23
C ALA A 3 9.32 11.12 15.59
N ASP A 4 9.61 9.83 15.82
CA ASP A 4 10.74 9.14 15.19
C ASP A 4 10.64 9.31 13.65
N PRO A 5 11.71 9.71 12.95
CA PRO A 5 11.71 9.78 11.49
C PRO A 5 11.23 8.50 10.80
N ALA A 6 11.50 7.33 11.37
CA ALA A 6 11.01 6.05 10.86
C ALA A 6 9.48 5.94 10.98
N ASP A 7 8.89 6.42 12.08
CA ASP A 7 7.44 6.44 12.26
C ASP A 7 6.75 7.37 11.27
N ALA A 8 7.37 8.50 10.94
CA ALA A 8 6.84 9.41 9.92
C ALA A 8 6.84 8.78 8.52
N ILE A 9 7.90 8.05 8.16
CA ILE A 9 7.96 7.33 6.88
C ILE A 9 6.84 6.27 6.84
N ARG A 10 6.73 5.44 7.89
CA ARG A 10 5.70 4.39 7.97
C ARG A 10 4.29 4.97 7.83
N ARG A 11 3.96 6.04 8.57
CA ARG A 11 2.63 6.67 8.46
C ARG A 11 2.34 7.21 7.07
N ARG A 12 3.33 7.81 6.40
CA ARG A 12 3.18 8.31 5.03
C ARG A 12 2.92 7.18 4.04
N ASP A 13 3.57 6.05 4.24
CA ASP A 13 3.34 4.86 3.42
C ASP A 13 1.92 4.33 3.62
N GLU A 14 1.46 4.23 4.87
CA GLU A 14 0.09 3.84 5.22
C GLU A 14 -0.96 4.79 4.62
N ILE A 15 -0.74 6.11 4.67
CA ILE A 15 -1.61 7.10 4.02
C ILE A 15 -1.73 6.81 2.52
N LEU A 16 -0.60 6.59 1.83
CA LEU A 16 -0.59 6.31 0.40
C LEU A 16 -1.28 4.98 0.06
N GLN A 17 -1.07 3.94 0.87
CA GLN A 17 -1.72 2.64 0.71
C GLN A 17 -3.24 2.74 0.89
N VAL A 18 -3.71 3.39 1.96
CA VAL A 18 -5.15 3.59 2.23
C VAL A 18 -5.80 4.37 1.10
N MET A 19 -5.21 5.48 0.66
CA MET A 19 -5.76 6.27 -0.45
C MET A 19 -5.76 5.49 -1.77
N PHE A 20 -4.73 4.67 -2.02
CA PHE A 20 -4.66 3.83 -3.21
C PHE A 20 -5.77 2.76 -3.19
N TRP A 21 -5.96 2.10 -2.04
CA TRP A 21 -7.01 1.11 -1.84
C TRP A 21 -8.41 1.71 -2.00
N MET A 22 -8.70 2.83 -1.33
CA MET A 22 -9.99 3.52 -1.44
C MET A 22 -10.35 3.87 -2.89
N ARG A 23 -9.36 4.33 -3.67
CA ARG A 23 -9.53 4.61 -5.10
C ARG A 23 -9.78 3.33 -5.91
N GLY A 24 -9.05 2.25 -5.62
CA GLY A 24 -9.21 0.96 -6.30
C GLY A 24 -10.59 0.33 -6.09
N GLU A 25 -11.15 0.47 -4.89
CA GLU A 25 -12.49 0.00 -4.53
C GLU A 25 -13.62 0.94 -4.96
N GLY A 26 -13.29 2.11 -5.53
CA GLY A 26 -14.28 3.13 -5.89
C GLY A 26 -14.97 3.78 -4.69
N LEU A 27 -14.35 3.76 -3.51
CA LEU A 27 -14.88 4.36 -2.28
C LEU A 27 -14.72 5.89 -2.28
N ALA A 28 -13.58 6.39 -2.77
CA ALA A 28 -13.34 7.82 -2.94
C ALA A 28 -12.19 8.09 -3.92
N ASP A 29 -12.31 9.17 -4.71
CA ASP A 29 -11.25 9.70 -5.57
C ASP A 29 -10.38 10.76 -4.86
N ASP A 30 -10.85 11.32 -3.75
CA ASP A 30 -10.12 12.19 -2.83
C ASP A 30 -10.63 12.00 -1.40
N ALA A 31 -9.78 12.26 -0.41
CA ALA A 31 -10.09 12.01 1.00
C ALA A 31 -9.75 13.23 1.87
N SER A 32 -10.63 13.56 2.82
CA SER A 32 -10.33 14.53 3.88
C SER A 32 -9.50 13.88 5.00
N PRO A 33 -8.81 14.68 5.85
CA PRO A 33 -8.16 14.15 7.04
C PRO A 33 -9.11 13.32 7.92
N ASP A 34 -10.35 13.77 8.10
CA ASP A 34 -11.35 13.06 8.89
C ASP A 34 -11.69 11.69 8.31
N THR A 35 -11.80 11.59 6.97
CA THR A 35 -12.01 10.30 6.30
C THR A 35 -10.82 9.37 6.50
N LEU A 36 -9.60 9.88 6.39
CA LEU A 36 -8.38 9.09 6.55
C LEU A 36 -8.23 8.55 7.99
N LEU A 37 -8.59 9.33 9.01
CA LEU A 37 -8.56 8.89 10.41
C LEU A 37 -9.43 7.66 10.67
N VAL A 38 -10.53 7.48 9.94
CA VAL A 38 -11.39 6.29 10.06
C VAL A 38 -10.64 5.00 9.69
N PHE A 39 -9.70 5.08 8.74
CA PHE A 39 -8.97 3.92 8.22
C PHE A 39 -7.58 3.75 8.84
N LEU A 40 -6.92 4.84 9.23
CA LEU A 40 -5.56 4.82 9.78
C LEU A 40 -5.51 4.48 11.28
N GLY A 41 -6.64 4.43 11.98
CA GLY A 41 -6.71 4.13 13.41
C GLY A 41 -6.27 5.30 14.29
N GLU A 42 -5.59 5.01 15.40
CA GLU A 42 -5.15 6.03 16.37
C GLU A 42 -3.93 6.82 15.85
N VAL A 43 -4.19 7.82 15.01
CA VAL A 43 -3.22 8.83 14.58
C VAL A 43 -3.64 10.20 15.12
N ASP A 44 -2.68 10.95 15.65
CA ASP A 44 -2.92 12.34 16.05
C ASP A 44 -3.21 13.22 14.82
N ASP A 45 -4.27 14.06 14.89
CA ASP A 45 -4.72 14.90 13.77
C ASP A 45 -3.62 15.88 13.30
N ALA A 46 -2.84 16.46 14.21
CA ALA A 46 -1.77 17.38 13.83
C ALA A 46 -0.63 16.65 13.11
N MET A 47 -0.31 15.43 13.54
CA MET A 47 0.66 14.57 12.86
C MET A 47 0.17 14.14 11.47
N LEU A 48 -1.10 13.74 11.34
CA LEU A 48 -1.69 13.41 10.05
C LEU A 48 -1.61 14.59 9.08
N ARG A 49 -1.98 15.80 9.53
CA ARG A 49 -1.89 17.01 8.69
C ARG A 49 -0.46 17.31 8.24
N ALA A 50 0.51 17.18 9.14
CA ALA A 50 1.92 17.37 8.81
C ALA A 50 2.41 16.36 7.77
N ASP A 51 1.99 15.09 7.88
CA ASP A 51 2.35 14.05 6.92
C ASP A 51 1.66 14.25 5.56
N LEU A 52 0.41 14.72 5.54
CA LEU A 52 -0.30 15.08 4.31
C LEU A 52 0.35 16.26 3.58
N ASP A 53 0.73 17.31 4.31
CA ASP A 53 1.42 18.48 3.74
C ASP A 53 2.83 18.10 3.22
N ALA A 54 3.52 17.17 3.88
CA ALA A 54 4.78 16.62 3.40
C ALA A 54 4.62 15.82 2.10
N LEU A 55 3.56 15.01 1.99
CA LEU A 55 3.25 14.22 0.78
C LEU A 55 2.79 15.09 -0.39
N ASP A 56 2.04 16.16 -0.13
CA ASP A 56 1.67 17.19 -1.11
C ASP A 56 2.92 17.92 -1.63
N SER A 57 3.80 18.35 -0.72
CA SER A 57 5.08 18.97 -1.07
C SER A 57 6.01 18.04 -1.87
N ALA A 58 5.90 16.72 -1.65
CA ALA A 58 6.62 15.70 -2.40
C ALA A 58 5.98 15.38 -3.77
N GLY A 59 4.82 15.97 -4.10
CA GLY A 59 4.09 15.74 -5.34
C GLY A 59 3.43 14.36 -5.43
N LEU A 60 3.25 13.68 -4.30
CA LEU A 60 2.54 12.39 -4.22
C LEU A 60 1.05 12.60 -3.98
N LEU A 61 0.71 13.67 -3.28
CA LEU A 61 -0.67 14.15 -3.14
C LEU A 61 -0.84 15.51 -3.83
N GLU A 62 -2.09 15.84 -4.10
CA GLU A 62 -2.53 17.17 -4.49
C GLU A 62 -3.65 17.59 -3.53
N ARG A 63 -3.45 18.69 -2.81
CA ARG A 63 -4.50 19.30 -1.98
C ARG A 63 -5.56 19.95 -2.87
N MET A 64 -6.80 19.49 -2.72
CA MET A 64 -7.97 19.98 -3.45
C MET A 64 -8.60 21.21 -2.77
N PRO A 65 -9.38 22.02 -3.52
CA PRO A 65 -10.25 23.04 -2.92
C PRO A 65 -11.21 22.39 -1.90
N GLY A 66 -11.27 22.93 -0.68
CA GLY A 66 -12.04 22.33 0.42
C GLY A 66 -11.22 21.46 1.36
N GLY A 67 -9.93 21.23 1.06
CA GLY A 67 -8.98 20.65 2.01
C GLY A 67 -8.88 19.12 2.00
N SER A 68 -9.55 18.44 1.05
CA SER A 68 -9.27 17.03 0.75
C SER A 68 -7.97 16.88 -0.05
N TYR A 69 -7.50 15.65 -0.18
CA TYR A 69 -6.30 15.30 -0.91
C TYR A 69 -6.59 14.20 -1.92
N ARG A 70 -5.94 14.29 -3.08
CA ARG A 70 -6.00 13.28 -4.14
C ARG A 70 -4.62 12.74 -4.42
N LEU A 71 -4.52 11.46 -4.77
CA LEU A 71 -3.27 10.90 -5.28
C LEU A 71 -2.94 11.49 -6.65
N THR A 72 -1.72 11.99 -6.80
CA THR A 72 -1.18 12.31 -8.14
C THR A 72 -0.87 11.02 -8.89
N PRO A 73 -0.56 11.07 -10.20
CA PRO A 73 -0.05 9.89 -10.91
C PRO A 73 1.19 9.28 -10.25
N GLY A 74 2.03 10.10 -9.59
CA GLY A 74 3.16 9.62 -8.79
C GLY A 74 2.72 8.91 -7.52
N GLY A 75 1.76 9.51 -6.79
CA GLY A 75 1.16 8.91 -5.60
C GLY A 75 0.48 7.57 -5.88
N VAL A 76 -0.24 7.43 -6.99
CA VAL A 76 -0.88 6.15 -7.37
C VAL A 76 0.17 5.06 -7.57
N ARG A 77 1.28 5.35 -8.25
CA ARG A 77 2.36 4.37 -8.45
C ARG A 77 3.01 3.98 -7.13
N GLU A 78 3.32 4.95 -6.30
CA GLU A 78 4.00 4.69 -5.03
C GLU A 78 3.08 3.97 -4.03
N GLY A 79 1.85 4.44 -3.86
CA GLY A 79 0.85 3.78 -3.01
C GLY A 79 0.57 2.34 -3.45
N GLY A 80 0.44 2.11 -4.75
CA GLY A 80 0.29 0.75 -5.29
C GLY A 80 1.50 -0.14 -5.05
N ARG A 81 2.73 0.40 -5.17
CA ARG A 81 3.96 -0.35 -4.84
C ARG A 81 4.00 -0.72 -3.36
N ARG A 82 3.74 0.24 -2.45
CA ARG A 82 3.72 -0.01 -1.00
C ARG A 82 2.64 -0.99 -0.59
N PHE A 83 1.46 -0.89 -1.21
CA PHE A 83 0.37 -1.82 -0.99
C PHE A 83 0.80 -3.22 -1.44
N ALA A 84 1.33 -3.36 -2.66
CA ALA A 84 1.82 -4.64 -3.16
C ALA A 84 2.95 -5.23 -2.29
N ASP A 85 3.89 -4.40 -1.82
CA ASP A 85 5.01 -4.85 -0.96
C ASP A 85 4.51 -5.43 0.37
N GLU A 86 3.47 -4.86 0.97
CA GLU A 86 2.87 -5.36 2.21
C GLU A 86 2.15 -6.70 2.02
N PHE A 87 1.49 -6.89 0.86
CA PHE A 87 0.85 -8.15 0.50
C PHE A 87 1.79 -9.13 -0.23
N ALA A 88 3.03 -8.75 -0.54
CA ALA A 88 3.97 -9.58 -1.28
C ALA A 88 4.39 -10.83 -0.49
N GLU A 89 4.30 -10.81 0.84
CA GLU A 89 4.50 -12.00 1.67
C GLU A 89 3.35 -13.00 1.59
N ILE A 90 2.12 -12.51 1.38
CA ILE A 90 0.90 -13.32 1.32
C ILE A 90 0.64 -13.81 -0.11
N THR A 91 0.95 -12.99 -1.11
CA THR A 91 0.71 -13.23 -2.55
C THR A 91 1.92 -13.78 -3.28
N ARG A 92 3.08 -13.87 -2.64
CA ARG A 92 4.09 -14.86 -3.03
C ARG A 92 3.41 -16.22 -2.91
N GLN A 93 2.76 -16.65 -3.99
CA GLN A 93 2.74 -18.04 -4.37
C GLN A 93 4.18 -18.48 -4.18
N ALA A 94 4.44 -19.25 -3.13
CA ALA A 94 5.76 -19.79 -2.89
C ALA A 94 6.12 -20.51 -4.19
N HIS A 95 6.98 -19.91 -5.00
CA HIS A 95 7.63 -20.59 -6.10
C HIS A 95 8.44 -21.69 -5.42
N GLY A 96 7.83 -22.88 -5.30
CA GLY A 96 8.33 -23.99 -4.50
C GLY A 96 7.33 -24.70 -3.58
N ALA A 97 6.13 -24.15 -3.30
CA ALA A 97 5.12 -24.90 -2.53
C ALA A 97 4.04 -25.46 -3.45
N CYS A 98 4.46 -26.41 -4.31
CA CYS A 98 3.50 -27.32 -4.91
C CYS A 98 2.83 -28.10 -3.77
N SER A 99 1.52 -27.98 -3.64
CA SER A 99 0.71 -28.68 -2.63
C SER A 99 0.18 -30.03 -3.12
N ASP A 100 0.52 -30.40 -4.36
CA ASP A 100 0.27 -31.73 -4.91
C ASP A 100 1.39 -32.69 -4.45
N PRO A 101 1.06 -33.69 -3.61
CA PRO A 101 2.05 -34.67 -3.13
C PRO A 101 2.54 -35.60 -4.24
N ASP A 102 1.83 -35.71 -5.36
CA ASP A 102 2.16 -36.59 -6.48
C ASP A 102 2.91 -35.85 -7.60
N CYS A 103 3.20 -34.56 -7.43
CA CYS A 103 3.95 -33.78 -8.41
C CYS A 103 5.45 -34.11 -8.39
N ASP A 104 6.05 -34.26 -9.58
CA ASP A 104 7.46 -34.59 -9.76
C ASP A 104 8.42 -33.62 -9.04
N CYS A 105 8.00 -32.37 -8.81
CA CYS A 105 8.82 -31.40 -8.09
C CYS A 105 9.05 -31.74 -6.61
N GLN A 106 8.24 -32.61 -6.01
CA GLN A 106 8.46 -33.11 -4.64
C GLN A 106 9.73 -33.96 -4.54
N THR A 107 10.11 -34.63 -5.63
CA THR A 107 11.25 -35.57 -5.66
C THR A 107 12.42 -35.04 -6.47
N LEU A 108 12.14 -34.34 -7.57
CA LEU A 108 13.13 -33.97 -8.59
C LEU A 108 13.46 -32.47 -8.61
N GLY A 109 12.85 -31.67 -7.73
CA GLY A 109 13.08 -30.22 -7.67
C GLY A 109 12.11 -29.40 -8.54
N PRO A 110 12.01 -28.08 -8.30
CA PRO A 110 11.05 -27.19 -8.95
C PRO A 110 11.13 -27.19 -10.49
N GLU A 111 12.31 -27.46 -11.05
CA GLU A 111 12.57 -27.57 -12.49
C GLU A 111 11.86 -28.75 -13.18
N ALA A 112 11.44 -29.77 -12.43
CA ALA A 112 10.72 -30.93 -12.93
C ALA A 112 9.20 -30.72 -12.98
N CYS A 113 8.71 -29.54 -12.60
CA CYS A 113 7.27 -29.25 -12.65
C CYS A 113 6.78 -29.13 -14.11
N ALA A 114 6.02 -30.12 -14.57
CA ALA A 114 5.46 -30.16 -15.93
C ALA A 114 4.14 -29.39 -16.11
N HIS A 115 3.62 -28.74 -15.06
CA HIS A 115 2.41 -27.95 -15.15
C HIS A 115 2.66 -26.62 -15.88
N ALA A 116 2.27 -26.56 -17.15
CA ALA A 116 2.14 -25.31 -17.87
C ALA A 116 0.96 -24.53 -17.28
N HIS A 117 1.23 -23.47 -16.50
CA HIS A 117 0.20 -22.58 -15.98
C HIS A 117 -0.35 -21.71 -17.13
N SER A 118 -1.60 -21.95 -17.51
CA SER A 118 -2.44 -21.02 -18.28
C SER A 118 -3.27 -20.14 -17.35
#